data_AF-A0A078A792-F1
#
_entry.id   AF-A0A078A792-F1
#
_cell.length_a   1.000
_cell.length_b   1.000
_cell.length_c   1.000
_cell.angle_alpha   90.00
_cell.angle_beta   90.00
_cell.angle_gamma   90.00
#
_symmetry.space_group_name_H-M   'P 1'
#
loop_
_entity.id
_entity.type
_entity.pdbx_description
1 polymer ?
#
loop_
_entity_poly.entity_id
_entity_poly.type
_entity_poly.pdbx_seq_one_letter_code
_entity_poly.pdbx_strand_id
1 'polypeptide(L)'
;MQNPKVSYLPTSNNDQIQAQMISQSPQTIDKDVPQWKLNRMLVKQDPQYKSFYSSFYIEKDGVISLSLKDMTILCNMIITCALLGMLYESCKAGTFVCEYGRFPYISEIIKQTMYVRIYIFLTAVYMFGVHQLNIRAFHKKLHGVITRFHNDIIMHVGFASTLALPLIGLFDMDLWPASHGMISLIFFLTFGGYCIMLSQALSSNIDKFPESDQRGIKIIRWASYGLFFTILAFFVAFKYVPLGPTAYIEWFMTLYFINIFTITSFTNQFYDSVHDPSTD
;
A
#
# COMPACT_ATOMS: atom_id res chain seq x y z
N MET A 1 5.46 103.30 17.29
CA MET A 1 6.74 103.10 18.01
C MET A 1 7.46 101.92 17.36
N GLN A 2 8.77 102.10 17.10
CA GLN A 2 9.79 101.09 16.76
C GLN A 2 9.62 100.20 15.50
N ASN A 3 10.38 100.57 14.46
CA ASN A 3 11.20 99.64 13.65
C ASN A 3 12.47 99.28 14.48
N PRO A 4 13.38 98.32 14.15
CA PRO A 4 13.49 97.35 13.02
C PRO A 4 14.19 95.98 13.40
N LYS A 5 14.71 95.26 12.37
CA LYS A 5 15.86 94.30 12.33
C LYS A 5 15.62 92.83 12.73
N VAL A 6 15.67 91.85 11.79
CA VAL A 6 16.83 91.20 11.09
C VAL A 6 17.64 90.25 11.98
N SER A 7 17.74 88.96 11.59
CA SER A 7 18.96 88.10 11.70
C SER A 7 18.66 86.62 11.38
N TYR A 8 19.03 86.10 10.20
CA TYR A 8 20.13 85.14 9.87
C TYR A 8 19.91 83.64 10.19
N LEU A 9 19.64 82.84 9.14
CA LEU A 9 20.34 81.63 8.57
C LEU A 9 21.19 80.69 9.48
N PRO A 10 21.68 79.49 9.03
CA PRO A 10 21.21 78.44 8.10
C PRO A 10 21.54 76.96 8.57
N THR A 11 21.44 75.97 7.67
CA THR A 11 22.02 74.59 7.63
C THR A 11 21.22 73.47 8.32
N SER A 12 21.11 72.24 7.81
CA SER A 12 21.92 71.43 6.86
C SER A 12 21.02 70.59 5.92
N ASN A 13 21.22 70.60 4.60
CA ASN A 13 22.12 69.74 3.81
C ASN A 13 21.90 68.22 3.96
N ASN A 14 21.21 67.63 2.97
CA ASN A 14 21.72 66.62 2.02
C ASN A 14 20.50 66.00 1.30
N ASP A 15 20.25 66.40 0.05
CA ASP A 15 20.70 65.70 -1.17
C ASP A 15 19.89 64.41 -1.41
N GLN A 16 18.96 64.45 -2.37
CA GLN A 16 19.17 63.83 -3.70
C GLN A 16 19.57 62.36 -3.57
N ILE A 17 18.75 61.41 -4.03
CA ILE A 17 18.98 60.77 -5.33
C ILE A 17 17.76 59.89 -5.71
N GLN A 18 17.24 60.18 -6.89
CA GLN A 18 16.76 59.27 -7.95
C GLN A 18 15.77 58.14 -7.63
N ALA A 19 14.60 58.29 -8.25
CA ALA A 19 14.02 57.35 -9.22
C ALA A 19 14.76 56.00 -9.37
N GLN A 20 14.10 54.93 -8.95
CA GLN A 20 14.16 53.65 -9.67
C GLN A 20 12.78 53.01 -9.69
N MET A 21 12.20 53.02 -10.89
CA MET A 21 11.20 52.04 -11.31
C MET A 21 11.77 50.65 -11.06
N ILE A 22 11.15 49.91 -10.15
CA ILE A 22 11.15 48.45 -10.22
C ILE A 22 9.69 48.03 -10.23
N SER A 23 9.17 47.99 -11.47
CA SER A 23 8.36 46.89 -11.97
C SER A 23 8.66 45.61 -11.20
N GLN A 24 7.89 45.34 -10.15
CA GLN A 24 7.79 43.97 -9.64
C GLN A 24 6.97 43.22 -10.68
N SER A 25 7.70 42.48 -11.53
CA SER A 25 7.11 41.46 -12.37
C SER A 25 6.28 40.52 -11.48
N PRO A 26 5.18 39.95 -12.01
CA PRO A 26 4.57 38.82 -11.34
C PRO A 26 5.66 37.75 -11.25
N GLN A 27 6.07 37.42 -10.04
CA GLN A 27 6.91 36.25 -9.83
C GLN A 27 6.15 35.07 -10.43
N THR A 28 6.70 34.57 -11.53
CA THR A 28 6.36 33.29 -12.11
C THR A 28 6.51 32.27 -11.00
N ILE A 29 5.38 31.90 -10.39
CA ILE A 29 5.27 30.68 -9.61
C ILE A 29 5.71 29.57 -10.55
N ASP A 30 6.86 29.00 -10.20
CA ASP A 30 7.53 27.92 -10.89
C ASP A 30 6.52 26.78 -11.09
N LYS A 31 6.00 26.64 -12.31
CA LYS A 31 4.99 25.64 -12.70
C LYS A 31 5.56 24.23 -12.84
N ASP A 32 6.82 24.02 -12.45
CA ASP A 32 7.55 22.78 -12.66
C ASP A 32 7.87 22.02 -11.37
N VAL A 33 7.12 22.26 -10.29
CA VAL A 33 7.09 21.30 -9.18
C VAL A 33 6.03 20.25 -9.51
N PRO A 34 6.40 19.05 -9.99
CA PRO A 34 5.40 18.05 -10.34
C PRO A 34 4.57 17.69 -9.10
N GLN A 35 3.26 17.53 -9.27
CA GLN A 35 2.27 17.36 -8.19
C GLN A 35 2.65 16.33 -7.11
N TRP A 36 3.44 15.31 -7.48
CA TRP A 36 3.96 14.30 -6.55
C TRP A 36 5.02 14.82 -5.55
N LYS A 37 5.67 15.95 -5.83
CA LYS A 37 6.54 16.69 -4.88
C LYS A 37 5.70 17.51 -3.89
N LEU A 38 4.59 18.10 -4.33
CA LEU A 38 3.66 18.86 -3.46
C LEU A 38 2.86 17.95 -2.51
N ASN A 39 2.51 16.73 -2.93
CA ASN A 39 1.84 15.74 -2.07
C ASN A 39 2.76 15.15 -0.98
N ARG A 40 4.04 15.55 -0.94
CA ARG A 40 4.95 15.31 0.19
C ARG A 40 5.23 16.60 0.95
N MET A 41 4.21 17.43 1.16
CA MET A 41 4.24 18.43 2.23
C MET A 41 4.57 17.69 3.53
N LEU A 42 5.81 17.88 3.98
CA LEU A 42 6.38 17.42 5.23
C LEU A 42 5.34 17.62 6.35
N VAL A 43 4.70 16.52 6.75
CA VAL A 43 3.88 16.50 7.96
C VAL A 43 4.85 16.70 9.12
N LYS A 44 4.96 17.93 9.62
CA LYS A 44 5.56 18.18 10.92
C LYS A 44 4.58 17.62 11.96
N GLN A 45 4.79 16.37 12.35
CA GLN A 45 4.20 15.85 13.59
C GLN A 45 4.58 16.82 14.71
N ASP A 46 3.60 17.18 15.53
CA ASP A 46 3.87 17.96 16.74
C ASP A 46 4.91 17.18 17.59
N PRO A 47 6.10 17.75 17.84
CA PRO A 47 7.17 17.05 18.55
C PRO A 47 6.78 16.62 19.97
N GLN A 48 5.67 17.14 20.51
CA GLN A 48 5.16 16.80 21.84
C GLN A 48 4.16 15.63 21.87
N TYR A 49 3.65 15.15 20.72
CA TYR A 49 2.64 14.07 20.68
C TYR A 49 3.27 12.67 20.55
N LYS A 50 3.78 12.14 21.67
CA LYS A 50 4.33 10.76 21.76
C LYS A 50 3.29 9.77 22.27
N SER A 51 2.44 9.27 21.39
CA SER A 51 1.57 8.12 21.66
C SER A 51 2.02 6.95 20.78
N PHE A 52 1.92 5.71 21.25
CA PHE A 52 2.14 4.53 20.39
C PHE A 52 1.21 4.54 19.15
N TYR A 53 0.07 5.23 19.26
CA TYR A 53 -0.90 5.41 18.19
C TYR A 53 -0.69 6.69 17.35
N SER A 54 0.29 7.55 17.68
CA SER A 54 0.51 8.80 16.92
C SER A 54 1.09 8.58 15.51
N SER A 55 1.57 7.36 15.22
CA SER A 55 1.90 6.92 13.85
C SER A 55 0.70 6.36 13.08
N PHE A 56 -0.38 5.94 13.77
CA PHE A 56 -1.52 5.26 13.15
C PHE A 56 -2.49 6.21 12.45
N TYR A 57 -2.61 7.45 12.92
CA TYR A 57 -3.47 8.45 12.29
C TYR A 57 -2.79 9.82 12.32
N ILE A 58 -3.02 10.60 11.26
CA ILE A 58 -2.69 12.01 11.19
C ILE A 58 -4.01 12.73 10.97
N GLU A 59 -4.38 13.63 11.89
CA GLU A 59 -5.53 14.52 11.70
C GLU A 59 -5.04 15.79 11.00
N LYS A 60 -5.58 16.07 9.82
CA LYS A 60 -5.29 17.30 9.07
C LYS A 60 -6.61 17.90 8.57
N ASP A 61 -6.87 19.16 8.91
CA ASP A 61 -8.04 19.92 8.44
C ASP A 61 -9.39 19.20 8.69
N GLY A 62 -9.49 18.45 9.81
CA GLY A 62 -10.68 17.65 10.16
C GLY A 62 -10.78 16.28 9.45
N VAL A 63 -9.76 15.88 8.70
CA VAL A 63 -9.66 14.59 8.01
C VAL A 63 -8.67 13.68 8.74
N ILE A 64 -9.10 12.47 9.08
CA ILE A 64 -8.28 11.44 9.73
C ILE A 64 -7.60 10.59 8.65
N SER A 65 -6.30 10.81 8.43
CA SER A 65 -5.48 9.99 7.52
C SER A 65 -4.86 8.82 8.28
N LEU A 66 -5.33 7.60 8.01
CA LEU A 66 -4.78 6.38 8.61
C LEU A 66 -3.51 5.93 7.89
N SER A 67 -2.52 5.46 8.66
CA SER A 67 -1.30 4.85 8.12
C SER A 67 -1.63 3.52 7.47
N LEU A 68 -1.62 3.50 6.13
CA LEU A 68 -1.86 2.30 5.33
C LEU A 68 -0.84 1.22 5.66
N LYS A 69 0.40 1.62 5.93
CA LYS A 69 1.48 0.73 6.37
C LYS A 69 1.14 0.05 7.69
N ASP A 70 0.76 0.81 8.73
CA ASP A 70 0.54 0.23 10.05
C ASP A 70 -0.74 -0.62 10.08
N MET A 71 -1.76 -0.21 9.34
CA MET A 71 -2.96 -1.03 9.13
C MET A 71 -2.63 -2.33 8.38
N THR A 72 -1.79 -2.28 7.34
CA THR A 72 -1.34 -3.48 6.61
C THR A 72 -0.59 -4.43 7.53
N ILE A 73 0.37 -3.91 8.31
CA ILE A 73 1.16 -4.70 9.26
C ILE A 73 0.25 -5.33 10.32
N LEU A 74 -0.65 -4.54 10.91
CA LEU A 74 -1.56 -5.02 11.95
C LEU A 74 -2.49 -6.12 11.42
N CYS A 75 -3.13 -5.91 10.29
CA CYS A 75 -4.00 -6.93 9.70
C CYS A 75 -3.21 -8.19 9.31
N ASN A 76 -1.97 -8.05 8.83
CA ASN A 76 -1.10 -9.18 8.52
C ASN A 76 -0.69 -9.97 9.76
N MET A 77 -0.38 -9.29 10.86
CA MET A 77 -0.13 -9.95 12.13
C MET A 77 -1.38 -10.69 12.62
N ILE A 78 -2.55 -10.05 12.59
CA ILE A 78 -3.80 -10.66 13.03
C ILE A 78 -4.10 -11.93 12.23
N ILE A 79 -4.08 -11.88 10.89
CA ILE A 79 -4.40 -13.06 10.07
C ILE A 79 -3.34 -14.16 10.23
N THR A 80 -2.05 -13.81 10.31
CA THR A 80 -0.97 -14.79 10.55
C THR A 80 -1.13 -15.47 11.90
N CYS A 81 -1.38 -14.70 12.97
CA CYS A 81 -1.63 -15.24 14.30
C CYS A 81 -2.89 -16.11 14.35
N ALA A 82 -3.96 -15.72 13.65
CA ALA A 82 -5.17 -16.54 13.55
C ALA A 82 -4.88 -17.88 12.86
N LEU A 83 -4.19 -17.88 11.72
CA LEU A 83 -3.84 -19.10 10.99
C LEU A 83 -2.97 -20.04 11.86
N LEU A 84 -1.93 -19.52 12.50
CA LEU A 84 -1.06 -20.29 13.38
C LEU A 84 -1.80 -20.77 14.64
N GLY A 85 -2.71 -19.96 15.18
CA GLY A 85 -3.58 -20.33 16.30
C GLY A 85 -4.52 -21.48 15.96
N MET A 86 -5.15 -21.43 14.77
CA MET A 86 -6.01 -22.52 14.28
C MET A 86 -5.23 -23.82 14.09
N LEU A 87 -4.01 -23.75 13.55
CA LEU A 87 -3.10 -24.89 13.49
C LEU A 87 -2.80 -25.43 14.90
N TYR A 88 -2.34 -24.57 15.81
CA TYR A 88 -1.98 -24.97 17.18
C TYR A 88 -3.12 -25.66 17.91
N GLU A 89 -4.33 -25.06 17.90
CA GLU A 89 -5.49 -25.64 18.57
C GLU A 89 -5.92 -26.96 17.91
N SER A 90 -5.84 -27.07 16.58
CA SER A 90 -6.17 -28.33 15.90
C SER A 90 -5.17 -29.46 16.20
N CYS A 91 -3.88 -29.13 16.32
CA CYS A 91 -2.87 -30.09 16.77
C CYS A 91 -3.12 -30.53 18.21
N LYS A 92 -3.37 -29.57 19.10
CA LYS A 92 -3.59 -29.79 20.54
C LYS A 92 -4.85 -30.60 20.82
N ALA A 93 -5.92 -30.35 20.08
CA ALA A 93 -7.17 -31.11 20.19
C ALA A 93 -7.08 -32.53 19.59
N GLY A 94 -5.98 -32.87 18.92
CA GLY A 94 -5.80 -34.16 18.24
C GLY A 94 -6.63 -34.29 16.96
N THR A 95 -7.15 -33.19 16.40
CA THR A 95 -7.89 -33.20 15.13
C THR A 95 -6.97 -33.48 13.95
N PHE A 96 -5.72 -33.02 14.03
CA PHE A 96 -4.67 -33.33 13.04
C PHE A 96 -3.38 -33.77 13.72
N VAL A 97 -2.61 -34.61 13.02
CA VAL A 97 -1.28 -35.07 13.47
C VAL A 97 -0.23 -34.07 12.99
N CYS A 98 0.36 -33.34 13.92
CA CYS A 98 1.35 -32.30 13.60
C CYS A 98 2.78 -32.81 13.75
N GLU A 99 3.11 -33.85 12.98
CA GLU A 99 4.42 -34.49 12.94
C GLU A 99 5.07 -34.34 11.55
N TYR A 100 6.39 -34.48 11.49
CA TYR A 100 7.12 -34.44 10.22
C TYR A 100 6.61 -35.55 9.29
N GLY A 101 6.22 -35.19 8.06
CA GLY A 101 5.66 -36.11 7.06
C GLY A 101 4.14 -36.31 7.13
N ARG A 102 3.46 -35.87 8.20
CA ARG A 102 1.99 -35.90 8.33
C ARG A 102 1.39 -34.53 8.62
N PHE A 103 2.20 -33.48 8.51
CA PHE A 103 1.80 -32.11 8.80
C PHE A 103 0.58 -31.69 7.98
N PRO A 104 -0.46 -31.12 8.59
CA PRO A 104 -1.73 -30.84 7.93
C PRO A 104 -1.62 -29.68 6.94
N TYR A 105 -2.39 -29.79 5.86
CA TYR A 105 -2.59 -28.71 4.90
C TYR A 105 -3.34 -27.55 5.56
N ILE A 106 -3.02 -26.32 5.18
CA ILE A 106 -3.72 -25.16 5.74
C ILE A 106 -5.18 -25.13 5.27
N SER A 107 -5.43 -25.56 4.04
CA SER A 107 -6.79 -25.73 3.49
C SER A 107 -7.61 -26.76 4.29
N GLU A 108 -7.00 -27.84 4.78
CA GLU A 108 -7.65 -28.83 5.64
C GLU A 108 -8.01 -28.29 7.02
N ILE A 109 -7.21 -27.36 7.56
CA ILE A 109 -7.53 -26.71 8.82
C ILE A 109 -8.65 -25.70 8.61
N ILE A 110 -8.54 -24.84 7.59
CA ILE A 110 -9.50 -23.76 7.34
C ILE A 110 -10.90 -24.29 7.04
N LYS A 111 -11.04 -25.46 6.39
CA LYS A 111 -12.38 -26.03 6.08
C LYS A 111 -13.20 -26.43 7.30
N GLN A 112 -12.63 -26.47 8.51
CA GLN A 112 -13.44 -26.73 9.71
C GLN A 112 -14.48 -25.61 9.90
N THR A 113 -15.71 -25.97 10.30
CA THR A 113 -16.88 -25.07 10.28
C THR A 113 -16.69 -23.75 11.03
N MET A 114 -15.93 -23.73 12.14
CA MET A 114 -15.64 -22.49 12.87
C MET A 114 -14.52 -21.69 12.19
N TYR A 115 -13.49 -22.37 11.70
CA TYR A 115 -12.31 -21.76 11.09
C TYR A 115 -12.60 -21.16 9.71
N VAL A 116 -13.50 -21.76 8.93
CA VAL A 116 -13.89 -21.20 7.62
C VAL A 116 -14.55 -19.83 7.80
N ARG A 117 -15.38 -19.66 8.84
CA ARG A 117 -16.03 -18.38 9.15
C ARG A 117 -15.03 -17.30 9.55
N ILE A 118 -14.08 -17.66 10.41
CA ILE A 118 -12.99 -16.77 10.83
C ILE A 118 -12.15 -16.38 9.62
N TYR A 119 -11.80 -17.35 8.77
CA TYR A 119 -11.01 -17.13 7.57
C TYR A 119 -11.71 -16.20 6.58
N ILE A 120 -12.99 -16.41 6.27
CA ILE A 120 -13.78 -15.53 5.40
C ILE A 120 -13.80 -14.10 5.96
N PHE A 121 -14.06 -13.94 7.25
CA PHE A 121 -14.12 -12.61 7.87
C PHE A 121 -12.77 -11.89 7.79
N LEU A 122 -11.68 -12.58 8.18
CA LEU A 122 -10.35 -12.01 8.16
C LEU A 122 -9.88 -11.67 6.74
N THR A 123 -10.12 -12.56 5.78
CA THR A 123 -9.75 -12.30 4.37
C THR A 123 -10.60 -11.19 3.76
N ALA A 124 -11.89 -11.08 4.09
CA ALA A 124 -12.72 -9.97 3.65
C ALA A 124 -12.20 -8.62 4.20
N VAL A 125 -11.96 -8.52 5.51
CA VAL A 125 -11.39 -7.31 6.13
C VAL A 125 -10.04 -6.97 5.50
N TYR A 126 -9.20 -7.99 5.28
CA TYR A 126 -7.89 -7.79 4.69
C TYR A 126 -7.97 -7.30 3.24
N MET A 127 -8.78 -7.94 2.39
CA MET A 127 -8.85 -7.57 0.98
C MET A 127 -9.51 -6.21 0.79
N PHE A 128 -10.64 -5.94 1.43
CA PHE A 128 -11.34 -4.67 1.27
C PHE A 128 -10.70 -3.52 2.06
N GLY A 129 -10.18 -3.80 3.26
CA GLY A 129 -9.55 -2.79 4.11
C GLY A 129 -8.12 -2.47 3.72
N VAL A 130 -7.32 -3.47 3.33
CA VAL A 130 -5.89 -3.30 3.08
C VAL A 130 -5.55 -3.33 1.60
N HIS A 131 -5.89 -4.41 0.89
CA HIS A 131 -5.49 -4.58 -0.51
C HIS A 131 -6.13 -3.54 -1.42
N GLN A 132 -7.44 -3.33 -1.31
CA GLN A 132 -8.17 -2.34 -2.10
C GLN A 132 -7.63 -0.92 -1.93
N LEU A 133 -7.29 -0.55 -0.69
CA LEU A 133 -6.72 0.77 -0.39
C LEU A 133 -5.29 0.90 -0.94
N ASN A 134 -4.49 -0.17 -0.88
CA ASN A 134 -3.18 -0.22 -1.52
C ASN A 134 -3.27 -0.09 -3.06
N ILE A 135 -4.22 -0.77 -3.71
CA ILE A 135 -4.45 -0.64 -5.15
C ILE A 135 -4.73 0.81 -5.53
N ARG A 136 -5.61 1.49 -4.78
CA ARG A 136 -5.93 2.90 -5.01
C ARG A 136 -4.73 3.82 -4.80
N ALA A 137 -3.95 3.59 -3.75
CA ALA A 137 -2.74 4.35 -3.49
C ALA A 137 -1.70 4.19 -4.61
N PHE A 138 -1.50 2.96 -5.11
CA PHE A 138 -0.61 2.72 -6.24
C PHE A 138 -1.14 3.31 -7.55
N HIS A 139 -2.44 3.27 -7.80
CA HIS A 139 -3.04 3.92 -8.98
C HIS A 139 -2.76 5.42 -8.98
N LYS A 140 -2.95 6.11 -7.83
CA LYS A 140 -2.56 7.52 -7.68
C LYS A 140 -1.06 7.74 -7.86
N LYS A 141 -0.22 6.87 -7.27
CA LYS A 141 1.25 6.96 -7.35
C LYS A 141 1.79 6.80 -8.76
N LEU A 142 1.13 6.00 -9.59
CA LEU A 142 1.49 5.74 -10.98
C LEU A 142 0.91 6.77 -11.97
N HIS A 143 0.03 7.66 -11.50
CA HIS A 143 -0.57 8.70 -12.33
C HIS A 143 0.50 9.64 -12.92
N GLY A 144 0.49 9.82 -14.24
CA GLY A 144 1.50 10.62 -14.96
C GLY A 144 2.88 9.97 -15.11
N VAL A 145 3.13 8.83 -14.44
CA VAL A 145 4.38 8.05 -14.56
C VAL A 145 4.29 7.07 -15.73
N ILE A 146 3.15 6.40 -15.84
CA ILE A 146 2.79 5.44 -16.90
C ILE A 146 1.54 5.90 -17.64
N THR A 147 1.20 5.22 -18.75
CA THR A 147 -0.02 5.52 -19.49
C THR A 147 -1.27 5.21 -18.65
N ARG A 148 -2.32 6.02 -18.81
CA ARG A 148 -3.60 5.84 -18.09
C ARG A 148 -4.17 4.44 -18.28
N PHE A 149 -4.18 3.95 -19.52
CA PHE A 149 -4.64 2.60 -19.84
C PHE A 149 -3.90 1.50 -19.06
N HIS A 150 -2.57 1.59 -18.97
CA HIS A 150 -1.79 0.60 -18.23
C HIS A 150 -2.08 0.66 -16.71
N ASN A 151 -2.22 1.87 -16.16
CA ASN A 151 -2.57 2.08 -14.76
C ASN A 151 -3.96 1.53 -14.43
N ASP A 152 -4.93 1.77 -15.30
CA ASP A 152 -6.30 1.27 -15.16
C ASP A 152 -6.33 -0.26 -15.22
N ILE A 153 -5.58 -0.91 -16.12
CA ILE A 153 -5.48 -2.38 -16.12
C ILE A 153 -4.93 -2.91 -14.80
N ILE A 154 -3.83 -2.34 -14.29
CA ILE A 154 -3.25 -2.75 -13.00
C ILE A 154 -4.32 -2.67 -11.90
N MET A 155 -5.07 -1.58 -11.86
CA MET A 155 -6.15 -1.40 -10.88
C MET A 155 -7.26 -2.45 -11.02
N HIS A 156 -7.75 -2.72 -12.24
CA HIS A 156 -8.83 -3.68 -12.47
C HIS A 156 -8.40 -5.12 -12.15
N VAL A 157 -7.18 -5.50 -12.53
CA VAL A 157 -6.59 -6.80 -12.19
C VAL A 157 -6.45 -6.94 -10.68
N GLY A 158 -5.96 -5.91 -9.98
CA GLY A 158 -5.93 -5.88 -8.51
C GLY A 158 -7.33 -6.00 -7.89
N PHE A 159 -8.31 -5.28 -8.41
CA PHE A 159 -9.68 -5.30 -7.89
C PHE A 159 -10.34 -6.67 -8.05
N ALA A 160 -10.13 -7.36 -9.17
CA ALA A 160 -10.61 -8.73 -9.35
C ALA A 160 -10.06 -9.67 -8.27
N SER A 161 -8.77 -9.57 -7.93
CA SER A 161 -8.17 -10.37 -6.85
C SER A 161 -8.74 -10.03 -5.46
N THR A 162 -9.14 -8.77 -5.23
CA THR A 162 -9.80 -8.30 -3.99
C THR A 162 -11.09 -9.06 -3.72
N LEU A 163 -11.89 -9.27 -4.78
CA LEU A 163 -13.15 -10.00 -4.68
C LEU A 163 -12.96 -11.52 -4.61
N ALA A 164 -11.94 -12.04 -5.29
CA ALA A 164 -11.77 -13.47 -5.43
C ALA A 164 -11.41 -14.17 -4.11
N LEU A 165 -10.47 -13.64 -3.32
CA LEU A 165 -9.99 -14.34 -2.11
C LEU A 165 -11.08 -14.62 -1.06
N PRO A 166 -11.93 -13.66 -0.66
CA PRO A 166 -13.02 -13.95 0.27
C PRO A 166 -14.03 -14.96 -0.29
N LEU A 167 -14.25 -14.94 -1.61
CA LEU A 167 -15.13 -15.89 -2.28
C LEU A 167 -14.56 -17.31 -2.28
N ILE A 168 -13.24 -17.50 -2.32
CA ILE A 168 -12.61 -18.82 -2.13
C ILE A 168 -13.04 -19.43 -0.80
N GLY A 169 -13.03 -18.64 0.27
CA GLY A 169 -13.48 -19.11 1.58
C GLY A 169 -14.98 -19.39 1.63
N LEU A 170 -15.80 -18.59 0.93
CA LEU A 170 -17.26 -18.75 0.89
C LEU A 170 -17.68 -20.01 0.13
N PHE A 171 -17.06 -20.28 -1.02
CA PHE A 171 -17.32 -21.48 -1.80
C PHE A 171 -16.48 -22.62 -1.24
N ASP A 172 -17.04 -23.31 -0.25
CA ASP A 172 -16.43 -24.47 0.40
C ASP A 172 -16.04 -25.56 -0.62
N MET A 173 -14.86 -26.16 -0.45
CA MET A 173 -14.32 -27.13 -1.39
C MET A 173 -15.09 -28.46 -1.42
N ASP A 174 -15.70 -28.85 -0.30
CA ASP A 174 -16.45 -30.10 -0.19
C ASP A 174 -17.86 -29.95 -0.80
N LEU A 175 -18.45 -28.75 -0.74
CA LEU A 175 -19.79 -28.47 -1.27
C LEU A 175 -19.79 -27.94 -2.72
N TRP A 176 -18.81 -27.09 -3.08
CA TRP A 176 -18.75 -26.38 -4.36
C TRP A 176 -17.36 -26.45 -5.00
N PRO A 177 -16.79 -27.65 -5.24
CA PRO A 177 -15.40 -27.82 -5.67
C PRO A 177 -15.08 -27.09 -6.98
N ALA A 178 -16.00 -27.10 -7.95
CA ALA A 178 -15.83 -26.43 -9.23
C ALA A 178 -15.75 -24.90 -9.08
N SER A 179 -16.65 -24.31 -8.29
CA SER A 179 -16.65 -22.87 -8.02
C SER A 179 -15.41 -22.47 -7.21
N HIS A 180 -15.07 -23.23 -6.17
CA HIS A 180 -13.87 -23.02 -5.37
C HIS A 180 -12.61 -23.02 -6.24
N GLY A 181 -12.44 -24.03 -7.08
CA GLY A 181 -11.29 -24.17 -7.98
C GLY A 181 -11.21 -23.03 -9.00
N MET A 182 -12.35 -22.67 -9.62
CA MET A 182 -12.40 -21.58 -10.59
C MET A 182 -12.05 -20.23 -9.96
N ILE A 183 -12.60 -19.92 -8.79
CA ILE A 183 -12.34 -18.65 -8.09
C ILE A 183 -10.92 -18.61 -7.56
N SER A 184 -10.38 -19.73 -7.10
CA SER A 184 -8.96 -19.85 -6.71
C SER A 184 -8.03 -19.58 -7.87
N LEU A 185 -8.33 -20.13 -9.05
CA LEU A 185 -7.57 -19.85 -10.27
C LEU A 185 -7.63 -18.37 -10.64
N ILE A 186 -8.82 -17.75 -10.60
CA ILE A 186 -9.00 -16.32 -10.85
C ILE A 186 -8.16 -15.51 -9.86
N PHE A 187 -8.19 -15.83 -8.57
CA PHE A 187 -7.41 -15.16 -7.55
C PHE A 187 -5.91 -15.24 -7.85
N PHE A 188 -5.35 -16.43 -8.08
CA PHE A 188 -3.92 -16.57 -8.32
C PHE A 188 -3.45 -15.85 -9.59
N LEU A 189 -4.23 -15.94 -10.68
CA LEU A 189 -3.90 -15.25 -11.93
C LEU A 189 -3.97 -13.73 -11.78
N THR A 190 -5.05 -13.22 -11.18
CA THR A 190 -5.26 -11.77 -11.04
C THR A 190 -4.33 -11.19 -9.98
N PHE A 191 -4.12 -11.87 -8.85
CA PHE A 191 -3.24 -11.39 -7.81
C PHE A 191 -1.75 -11.44 -8.23
N GLY A 192 -1.32 -12.57 -8.80
CA GLY A 192 0.04 -12.70 -9.35
C GLY A 192 0.29 -11.71 -10.49
N GLY A 193 -0.68 -11.57 -11.40
CA GLY A 193 -0.66 -10.60 -12.49
C GLY A 193 -0.54 -9.17 -11.98
N TYR A 194 -1.37 -8.79 -11.01
CA TYR A 194 -1.30 -7.48 -10.34
C TYR A 194 0.10 -7.21 -9.77
N CYS A 195 0.65 -8.15 -8.98
CA CYS A 195 1.95 -7.98 -8.34
C CYS A 195 3.08 -7.80 -9.36
N ILE A 196 3.07 -8.60 -10.44
CA ILE A 196 4.07 -8.50 -11.51
C ILE A 196 3.93 -7.17 -12.26
N MET A 197 2.74 -6.83 -12.76
CA MET A 197 2.50 -5.62 -13.52
C MET A 197 2.84 -4.36 -12.70
N LEU A 198 2.40 -4.29 -11.44
CA LEU A 198 2.72 -3.20 -10.53
C LEU A 198 4.23 -3.08 -10.32
N SER A 199 4.91 -4.19 -10.01
CA SER A 199 6.34 -4.17 -9.73
C SER A 199 7.18 -3.78 -10.95
N GLN A 200 6.75 -4.19 -12.15
CA GLN A 200 7.37 -3.79 -13.41
C GLN A 200 7.15 -2.32 -13.70
N ALA A 201 5.92 -1.81 -13.55
CA ALA A 201 5.61 -0.40 -13.74
C ALA A 201 6.45 0.49 -12.82
N LEU A 202 6.59 0.12 -11.54
CA LEU A 202 7.44 0.82 -10.58
C LEU A 202 8.92 0.73 -10.94
N SER A 203 9.42 -0.46 -11.27
CA SER A 203 10.85 -0.68 -11.50
C SER A 203 11.36 -0.09 -12.80
N SER A 204 10.56 -0.12 -13.86
CA SER A 204 10.91 0.47 -15.17
C SER A 204 10.88 1.99 -15.17
N ASN A 205 10.31 2.60 -14.12
CA ASN A 205 10.22 4.04 -13.92
C ASN A 205 10.84 4.46 -12.58
N ILE A 206 11.80 3.68 -12.06
CA ILE A 206 12.36 3.87 -10.71
C ILE A 206 13.02 5.24 -10.52
N ASP A 207 13.54 5.81 -11.61
CA ASP A 207 14.15 7.13 -11.73
C ASP A 207 13.15 8.28 -11.55
N LYS A 208 11.87 8.04 -11.87
CA LYS A 208 10.79 9.00 -11.64
C LYS A 208 10.32 9.04 -10.19
N PHE A 209 10.82 8.12 -9.36
CA PHE A 209 10.48 8.06 -7.94
C PHE A 209 11.60 8.62 -7.06
N PRO A 210 11.26 9.05 -5.84
CA PRO A 210 12.22 9.61 -4.90
C PRO A 210 13.21 8.54 -4.43
N GLU A 211 14.45 8.92 -4.14
CA GLU A 211 15.49 7.97 -3.68
C GLU A 211 15.06 7.15 -2.45
N SER A 212 14.26 7.76 -1.56
CA SER A 212 13.67 7.09 -0.40
C SER A 212 12.85 5.85 -0.74
N ASP A 213 12.23 5.82 -1.93
CA ASP A 213 11.28 4.79 -2.35
C ASP A 213 11.97 3.69 -3.19
N GLN A 214 13.12 4.01 -3.79
CA GLN A 214 13.79 3.13 -4.76
C GLN A 214 14.18 1.77 -4.16
N ARG A 215 14.63 1.75 -2.89
CA ARG A 215 14.94 0.49 -2.19
C ARG A 215 13.69 -0.37 -2.04
N GLY A 216 12.57 0.24 -1.63
CA GLY A 216 11.31 -0.47 -1.50
C GLY A 216 10.80 -1.00 -2.84
N ILE A 217 10.90 -0.21 -3.92
CA ILE A 217 10.53 -0.64 -5.28
C ILE A 217 11.34 -1.87 -5.72
N LYS A 218 12.65 -1.89 -5.47
CA LYS A 218 13.50 -3.06 -5.75
C LYS A 218 13.04 -4.29 -4.97
N ILE A 219 12.71 -4.14 -3.68
CA ILE A 219 12.22 -5.25 -2.85
C ILE A 219 10.88 -5.76 -3.38
N ILE A 220 9.93 -4.88 -3.73
CA ILE A 220 8.64 -5.26 -4.31
C ILE A 220 8.85 -6.07 -5.58
N ARG A 221 9.77 -5.66 -6.46
CA ARG A 221 10.11 -6.43 -7.67
C ARG A 221 10.54 -7.84 -7.33
N TRP A 222 11.54 -8.00 -6.46
CA TRP A 222 12.01 -9.32 -6.06
C TRP A 222 10.92 -10.17 -5.41
N ALA A 223 10.10 -9.56 -4.54
CA ALA A 223 8.99 -10.25 -3.88
C ALA A 223 7.90 -10.68 -4.88
N SER A 224 7.53 -9.83 -5.84
CA SER A 224 6.55 -10.16 -6.89
C SER A 224 7.02 -11.30 -7.79
N TYR A 225 8.29 -11.29 -8.20
CA TYR A 225 8.86 -12.41 -8.97
C TYR A 225 8.96 -13.68 -8.13
N GLY A 226 9.39 -13.58 -6.86
CA GLY A 226 9.41 -14.71 -5.93
C GLY A 226 8.03 -15.33 -5.75
N LEU A 227 7.00 -14.50 -5.60
CA LEU A 227 5.60 -14.95 -5.55
C LEU A 227 5.19 -15.66 -6.84
N PHE A 228 5.47 -15.08 -8.01
CA PHE A 228 5.16 -15.69 -9.29
C PHE A 228 5.81 -17.08 -9.44
N PHE A 229 7.09 -17.20 -9.10
CA PHE A 229 7.78 -18.49 -9.10
C PHE A 229 7.17 -19.48 -8.11
N THR A 230 6.77 -19.02 -6.92
CA THR A 230 6.11 -19.87 -5.91
C THR A 230 4.76 -20.39 -6.41
N ILE A 231 3.95 -19.53 -7.05
CA ILE A 231 2.67 -19.90 -7.68
C ILE A 231 2.90 -20.92 -8.80
N LEU A 232 3.87 -20.67 -9.67
CA LEU A 232 4.18 -21.59 -10.77
C LEU A 232 4.64 -22.95 -10.23
N ALA A 233 5.52 -22.96 -9.23
CA ALA A 233 5.98 -24.18 -8.57
C ALA A 233 4.81 -24.95 -7.93
N PHE A 234 3.86 -24.24 -7.31
CA PHE A 234 2.65 -24.82 -6.74
C PHE A 234 1.77 -25.50 -7.82
N PHE A 235 1.51 -24.82 -8.95
CA PHE A 235 0.76 -25.40 -10.06
C PHE A 235 1.48 -26.59 -10.73
N VAL A 236 2.80 -26.51 -10.89
CA VAL A 236 3.62 -27.62 -11.40
C VAL A 236 3.56 -28.81 -10.43
N ALA A 237 3.65 -28.57 -9.12
CA ALA A 237 3.56 -29.61 -8.11
C ALA A 237 2.20 -30.34 -8.18
N PHE A 238 1.10 -29.61 -8.38
CA PHE A 238 -0.22 -30.21 -8.60
C PHE A 238 -0.28 -31.16 -9.80
N LYS A 239 0.49 -30.89 -10.86
CA LYS A 239 0.46 -31.70 -12.08
C LYS A 239 1.40 -32.92 -12.02
N TYR A 240 2.55 -32.77 -11.37
CA TYR A 240 3.64 -33.76 -11.46
C TYR A 240 3.90 -34.52 -10.16
N VAL A 241 3.38 -34.08 -9.01
CA VAL A 241 3.48 -34.81 -7.75
C VAL A 241 2.17 -35.57 -7.53
N PRO A 242 2.18 -36.91 -7.42
CA PRO A 242 0.96 -37.72 -7.30
C PRO A 242 0.07 -37.36 -6.10
N LEU A 243 0.67 -36.75 -5.07
CA LEU A 243 0.01 -36.30 -3.83
C LEU A 243 -0.21 -34.78 -3.79
N GLY A 244 0.07 -34.06 -4.89
CA GLY A 244 0.01 -32.60 -4.95
C GLY A 244 1.20 -31.90 -4.25
N PRO A 245 1.15 -30.57 -4.08
CA PRO A 245 2.13 -29.83 -3.28
C PRO A 245 2.14 -30.35 -1.84
N THR A 246 3.28 -30.27 -1.16
CA THR A 246 3.35 -30.64 0.26
C THR A 246 2.68 -29.57 1.12
N ALA A 247 2.17 -29.95 2.30
CA ALA A 247 1.57 -29.01 3.24
C ALA A 247 2.49 -27.82 3.55
N TYR A 248 3.80 -28.05 3.68
CA TYR A 248 4.78 -26.98 3.89
C TYR A 248 4.81 -25.94 2.77
N ILE A 249 4.68 -26.37 1.51
CA ILE A 249 4.64 -25.44 0.36
C ILE A 249 3.36 -24.61 0.41
N GLU A 250 2.20 -25.23 0.72
CA GLU A 250 0.93 -24.52 0.84
C GLU A 250 0.96 -23.48 1.98
N TRP A 251 1.52 -23.85 3.14
CA TRP A 251 1.73 -22.95 4.27
C TRP A 251 2.68 -21.80 3.91
N PHE A 252 3.84 -22.11 3.33
CA PHE A 252 4.79 -21.09 2.90
C PHE A 252 4.13 -20.13 1.91
N MET A 253 3.46 -20.67 0.90
CA MET A 253 2.77 -19.88 -0.11
C MET A 253 1.71 -18.97 0.52
N THR A 254 0.86 -19.50 1.40
CA THR A 254 -0.19 -18.73 2.08
C THR A 254 0.39 -17.61 2.95
N LEU A 255 1.43 -17.90 3.73
CA LEU A 255 2.12 -16.89 4.53
C LEU A 255 2.83 -15.85 3.65
N TYR A 256 3.43 -16.27 2.53
CA TYR A 256 4.05 -15.36 1.57
C TYR A 256 3.02 -14.41 0.97
N PHE A 257 1.86 -14.93 0.57
CA PHE A 257 0.75 -14.14 0.02
C PHE A 257 0.27 -13.07 0.99
N ILE A 258 0.07 -13.44 2.25
CA ILE A 258 -0.35 -12.50 3.30
C ILE A 258 0.70 -11.40 3.45
N ASN A 259 1.99 -11.78 3.53
CA ASN A 259 3.07 -10.86 3.84
C ASN A 259 3.57 -10.01 2.66
N ILE A 260 3.25 -10.35 1.40
CA ILE A 260 3.69 -9.54 0.26
C ILE A 260 3.16 -8.11 0.32
N PHE A 261 2.00 -7.91 0.92
CA PHE A 261 1.42 -6.59 1.11
C PHE A 261 2.11 -5.77 2.18
N THR A 262 2.62 -6.41 3.25
CA THR A 262 3.51 -5.72 4.19
C THR A 262 4.70 -5.16 3.43
N ILE A 263 5.27 -5.94 2.51
CA ILE A 263 6.38 -5.52 1.66
C ILE A 263 5.99 -4.35 0.75
N THR A 264 4.82 -4.39 0.11
CA THR A 264 4.36 -3.28 -0.75
C THR A 264 4.04 -2.01 0.03
N SER A 265 3.52 -2.14 1.25
CA SER A 265 3.17 -1.01 2.11
C SER A 265 4.37 -0.16 2.53
N PHE A 266 5.60 -0.71 2.54
CA PHE A 266 6.80 0.08 2.81
C PHE A 266 7.07 1.14 1.73
N THR A 267 6.48 1.03 0.54
CA THR A 267 6.56 2.07 -0.50
C THR A 267 5.39 3.04 -0.51
N ASN A 268 4.33 2.79 0.27
CA ASN A 268 3.15 3.64 0.40
C ASN A 268 2.91 3.94 1.88
N GLN A 269 3.56 5.00 2.38
CA GLN A 269 3.52 5.31 3.80
C GLN A 269 2.14 5.78 4.29
N PHE A 270 1.34 6.42 3.44
CA PHE A 270 0.05 7.00 3.85
C PHE A 270 -1.06 6.74 2.83
N TYR A 271 -2.28 6.54 3.34
CA TYR A 271 -3.49 6.70 2.55
C TYR A 271 -3.91 8.16 2.65
N ASP A 272 -3.71 8.94 1.59
CA ASP A 272 -4.33 10.26 1.50
C ASP A 272 -5.81 10.07 1.18
N SER A 273 -6.65 10.21 2.19
CA SER A 273 -8.02 10.61 1.96
C SER A 273 -8.02 12.07 1.46
N VAL A 274 -8.09 12.24 0.14
CA VAL A 274 -8.47 13.48 -0.60
C VAL A 274 -7.34 14.56 -0.63
N HIS A 275 -6.96 15.29 -1.71
CA HIS A 275 -7.60 15.76 -2.95
C HIS A 275 -6.72 15.57 -4.21
N ASP A 276 -7.41 15.60 -5.36
CA ASP A 276 -6.86 15.99 -6.66
C ASP A 276 -7.07 17.52 -6.83
N PRO A 277 -5.99 18.33 -6.86
CA PRO A 277 -6.05 19.76 -7.12
C PRO A 277 -6.50 20.16 -8.53
N SER A 278 -6.71 19.23 -9.48
CA SER A 278 -7.11 19.59 -10.86
C SER A 278 -8.55 20.11 -11.00
N THR A 279 -9.21 20.44 -9.88
CA THR A 279 -10.52 21.10 -9.82
C THR A 279 -10.51 22.48 -9.14
N ASP A 280 -9.32 23.05 -8.88
CA ASP A 280 -9.13 24.47 -8.52
C ASP A 280 -8.09 25.16 -9.43
#